data_AF-A0A6B2CIK3-F1
#
_entry.id   AF-A0A6B2CIK3-F1
#
_cell.length_a   1.000
_cell.length_b   1.000
_cell.length_c   1.000
_cell.angle_alpha   90.00
_cell.angle_beta   90.00
_cell.angle_gamma   90.00
#
_symmetry.space_group_name_H-M   'P 1'
#
loop_
_entity.id
_entity.type
_entity.pdbx_description
1 polymer ?
#
loop_
_entity_poly.entity_id
_entity_poly.type
_entity_poly.pdbx_seq_one_letter_code
_entity_poly.pdbx_strand_id
1 'polypeptide(L)'
;MLFVSYIGSGEFSVTLKDVTESESYTVTGSVSGALLSSAECILERPMVNGHLSTLASFGTAYYGYDYTNIPDTCYATVGGVTGPFGSFSSVKGIVMVNYNGAALASPSPLTPDGSSFYVTQG
;
A
#
# COMPACT_ATOMS: atom_id res chain seq x y z
N MET A 1 1.75 6.26 -8.91
CA MET A 1 1.64 4.78 -8.97
C MET A 1 2.93 4.17 -8.47
N LEU A 2 2.87 3.10 -7.68
CA LEU A 2 4.04 2.42 -7.12
C LEU A 2 3.95 0.92 -7.40
N PHE A 3 5.06 0.31 -7.79
CA PHE A 3 5.21 -1.11 -8.03
C PHE A 3 6.36 -1.68 -7.20
N VAL A 4 6.17 -2.88 -6.68
CA VAL A 4 7.22 -3.68 -6.04
C VAL A 4 7.18 -5.07 -6.65
N SER A 5 8.31 -5.52 -7.19
CA SER A 5 8.45 -6.82 -7.83
C SER A 5 9.63 -7.58 -7.23
N TYR A 6 9.40 -8.82 -6.82
CA TYR A 6 10.49 -9.74 -6.48
C TYR A 6 11.18 -10.22 -7.76
N ILE A 7 12.49 -9.97 -7.88
CA ILE A 7 13.28 -10.29 -9.08
C ILE A 7 14.25 -11.46 -8.87
N GLY A 8 14.18 -12.13 -7.72
CA GLY A 8 14.98 -13.31 -7.38
C GLY A 8 16.06 -13.04 -6.33
N SER A 9 16.57 -14.11 -5.70
CA SER A 9 17.71 -14.05 -4.76
C SER A 9 17.56 -13.08 -3.57
N GLY A 10 16.33 -12.76 -3.17
CA GLY A 10 16.06 -11.78 -2.10
C GLY A 10 16.05 -10.33 -2.58
N GLU A 11 16.17 -10.09 -3.88
CA GLU A 11 16.18 -8.77 -4.49
C GLU A 11 14.80 -8.37 -5.00
N PHE A 12 14.51 -7.07 -4.86
CA PHE A 12 13.27 -6.43 -5.26
C PHE A 12 13.57 -5.25 -6.17
N SER A 13 12.74 -5.05 -7.19
CA SER A 13 12.68 -3.80 -7.95
C SER A 13 11.50 -2.97 -7.46
N VAL A 14 11.76 -1.71 -7.18
CA VAL A 14 10.75 -0.73 -6.76
C VAL A 14 10.71 0.37 -7.81
N THR A 15 9.52 0.61 -8.35
CA THR A 15 9.28 1.68 -9.32
C THR A 15 8.23 2.63 -8.78
N LEU A 16 8.58 3.92 -8.69
CA LEU A 16 7.65 5.01 -8.47
C LEU A 16 7.41 5.72 -9.79
N LYS A 17 6.14 5.89 -10.15
CA LYS A 17 5.71 6.61 -11.34
C LYS A 17 4.76 7.74 -10.95
N ASP A 18 5.15 8.97 -11.26
CA ASP A 18 4.22 10.09 -11.28
C ASP A 18 3.47 10.06 -12.62
N VAL A 19 2.19 9.74 -12.56
CA VAL A 19 1.33 9.65 -13.75
C VAL A 19 0.86 11.02 -14.22
N THR A 20 0.90 12.03 -13.36
CA THR A 20 0.47 13.40 -13.67
C THR A 20 1.56 14.17 -14.41
N GLU A 21 2.82 13.91 -14.06
CA GLU A 21 4.00 14.54 -14.68
C GLU A 21 4.73 13.61 -15.66
N SER A 22 4.30 12.35 -15.78
CA SER A 22 4.94 11.31 -16.59
C SER A 22 6.39 11.01 -16.20
N GLU A 23 6.74 11.24 -14.93
CA GLU A 23 8.05 10.95 -14.38
C GLU A 23 8.11 9.54 -13.80
N SER A 24 9.30 8.94 -13.80
CA SER A 24 9.51 7.63 -13.17
C SER A 24 10.90 7.49 -12.59
N TYR A 25 10.97 6.78 -11.46
CA TYR A 25 12.20 6.40 -10.81
C TYR A 25 12.14 4.92 -10.46
N THR A 26 13.22 4.19 -10.73
CA THR A 26 13.34 2.77 -10.41
C THR A 26 14.64 2.49 -9.69
N VAL A 27 14.57 1.67 -8.66
CA VAL A 27 15.71 1.21 -7.87
C VAL A 27 15.56 -0.27 -7.57
N THR A 28 16.66 -0.97 -7.34
CA THR A 28 16.65 -2.33 -6.79
C THR A 28 17.27 -2.38 -5.40
N GLY A 29 16.87 -3.37 -4.61
CA GLY A 29 17.38 -3.56 -3.26
C GLY A 29 17.22 -4.99 -2.79
N SER A 30 18.21 -5.46 -2.01
CA SER A 30 18.18 -6.79 -1.39
C SER A 30 17.55 -6.71 0.00
N VAL A 31 16.58 -7.58 0.27
CA VAL A 31 15.93 -7.73 1.58
C VAL A 31 16.14 -9.16 2.06
N SER A 32 17.08 -9.33 2.99
CA SER A 32 17.38 -10.65 3.56
C SER A 32 16.20 -11.15 4.43
N GLY A 33 15.80 -12.39 4.23
CA GLY A 33 14.73 -13.03 5.02
C GLY A 33 13.31 -12.63 4.65
N ALA A 34 13.09 -11.93 3.52
CA ALA A 34 11.74 -11.63 3.04
C ALA A 34 10.97 -12.93 2.74
N LEU A 35 9.84 -13.14 3.44
CA LEU A 35 9.05 -14.37 3.33
C LEU A 35 8.12 -14.42 2.11
N LEU A 36 7.88 -13.27 1.46
CA LEU A 36 6.93 -13.13 0.34
C LEU A 36 5.51 -13.62 0.67
N SER A 37 5.10 -13.52 1.95
CA SER A 37 3.85 -14.08 2.46
C SER A 37 2.66 -13.11 2.48
N SER A 38 2.87 -11.83 2.17
CA SER A 38 1.83 -10.81 2.11
C SER A 38 2.11 -9.79 0.99
N ALA A 39 1.05 -9.09 0.57
CA ALA A 39 1.10 -7.90 -0.26
C ALA A 39 0.19 -6.85 0.38
N GLU A 40 0.63 -5.59 0.39
CA GLU A 40 -0.01 -4.56 1.20
C GLU A 40 -0.09 -3.23 0.43
N CYS A 41 -1.14 -2.46 0.70
CA CYS A 41 -1.29 -1.08 0.29
C CYS A 41 -1.73 -0.31 1.53
N ILE A 42 -0.90 0.61 2.01
CA ILE A 42 -1.01 1.14 3.36
C ILE A 42 -0.87 2.67 3.38
N LEU A 43 -1.48 3.26 4.40
CA LEU A 43 -1.12 4.56 4.94
C LEU A 43 -0.32 4.33 6.22
N GLU A 44 0.90 4.83 6.28
CA GLU A 44 1.78 4.66 7.43
C GLU A 44 2.03 6.00 8.13
N ARG A 45 2.20 5.93 9.46
CA ARG A 45 2.88 6.97 10.24
C ARG A 45 4.30 6.46 10.56
N PRO A 46 5.29 6.77 9.72
CA PRO A 46 6.60 6.14 9.81
C PRO A 46 7.36 6.61 11.05
N MET A 47 8.35 5.82 11.45
CA MET A 47 9.37 6.24 12.40
C MET A 47 10.46 7.05 11.69
N VAL A 48 10.78 8.23 12.21
CA VAL A 48 11.84 9.11 11.73
C VAL A 48 12.80 9.38 12.87
N ASN A 49 14.09 9.11 12.67
CA ASN A 49 15.14 9.28 13.68
C ASN A 49 14.85 8.60 15.03
N GLY A 50 14.27 7.39 15.00
CA GLY A 50 13.96 6.62 16.21
C GLY A 50 12.66 7.02 16.92
N HIS A 51 11.90 7.97 16.38
CA HIS A 51 10.63 8.41 16.95
C HIS A 51 9.50 8.27 15.93
N LEU A 52 8.31 7.85 16.37
CA LEU A 52 7.13 7.93 15.51
C LEU A 52 6.92 9.39 15.09
N SER A 53 6.77 9.61 13.79
CA SER A 53 6.53 10.95 13.25
C SER A 53 5.22 11.53 13.79
N THR A 54 5.11 12.86 13.77
CA THR A 54 3.82 13.53 13.97
C THR A 54 2.89 13.13 12.83
N LEU A 55 1.68 12.67 13.17
CA LEU A 55 0.69 12.36 12.13
C LEU A 55 0.28 13.67 11.45
N ALA A 56 0.60 13.81 10.16
CA ALA A 56 0.18 14.95 9.38
C ALA A 56 -1.35 15.00 9.26
N SER A 57 -1.91 16.20 9.09
CA SER A 57 -3.31 16.35 8.69
C SER A 57 -3.43 16.06 7.19
N PHE A 58 -3.97 14.88 6.84
CA PHE A 58 -4.06 14.43 5.45
C PHE A 58 -5.50 14.40 4.91
N GLY A 59 -6.51 14.61 5.76
CA GLY A 59 -7.91 14.52 5.36
C GLY A 59 -8.30 13.10 4.96
N THR A 60 -8.44 12.86 3.66
CA THR A 60 -8.74 11.54 3.09
C THR A 60 -7.68 11.17 2.05
N ALA A 61 -7.04 10.02 2.25
CA ALA A 61 -6.12 9.45 1.27
C ALA A 61 -6.86 8.38 0.45
N TYR A 62 -6.84 8.52 -0.88
CA TYR A 62 -7.54 7.64 -1.80
C TYR A 62 -6.58 6.64 -2.48
N TYR A 63 -7.01 5.38 -2.56
CA TYR A 63 -6.23 4.28 -3.11
C TYR A 63 -7.08 3.45 -4.09
N GLY A 64 -6.48 2.99 -5.19
CA GLY A 64 -7.14 2.13 -6.16
C GLY A 64 -7.76 2.88 -7.35
N TYR A 65 -8.23 2.10 -8.31
CA TYR A 65 -8.75 2.59 -9.59
C TYR A 65 -9.99 3.48 -9.43
N ASP A 66 -10.95 3.11 -8.58
CA ASP A 66 -12.25 3.78 -8.45
C ASP A 66 -12.12 5.25 -7.99
N TYR A 67 -11.04 5.58 -7.28
CA TYR A 67 -10.79 6.93 -6.79
C TYR A 67 -9.71 7.69 -7.55
N THR A 68 -8.81 6.99 -8.25
CA THR A 68 -7.63 7.61 -8.90
C THR A 68 -7.65 7.52 -10.42
N ASN A 69 -8.51 6.66 -10.99
CA ASN A 69 -8.50 6.23 -12.40
C ASN A 69 -7.16 5.63 -12.87
N ILE A 70 -6.30 5.18 -11.94
CA ILE A 70 -5.02 4.55 -12.26
C ILE A 70 -5.19 3.02 -12.17
N PRO A 71 -5.09 2.30 -13.30
CA PRO A 71 -5.30 0.85 -13.32
C PRO A 71 -4.23 0.11 -12.51
N ASP A 72 -4.53 -1.13 -12.13
CA ASP A 72 -3.61 -2.05 -11.45
C ASP A 72 -3.02 -1.50 -10.14
N THR A 73 -3.74 -0.60 -9.45
CA THR A 73 -3.37 -0.09 -8.12
C THR A 73 -4.14 -0.82 -7.03
N CYS A 74 -3.47 -1.16 -5.92
CA CYS A 74 -3.98 -2.10 -4.88
C CYS A 74 -4.17 -3.53 -5.42
N TYR A 75 -3.21 -3.99 -6.23
CA TYR A 75 -3.17 -5.31 -6.85
C TYR A 75 -1.99 -6.11 -6.32
N ALA A 76 -2.10 -7.43 -6.37
CA ALA A 76 -1.01 -8.34 -6.08
C ALA A 76 -0.92 -9.43 -7.14
N THR A 77 0.28 -10.03 -7.27
CA THR A 77 0.49 -11.26 -8.03
C THR A 77 0.91 -12.35 -7.07
N VAL A 78 0.04 -13.36 -6.87
CA VAL A 78 0.30 -14.49 -5.96
C VAL A 78 0.13 -15.78 -6.72
N GLY A 79 1.16 -16.64 -6.73
CA GLY A 79 1.13 -17.91 -7.47
C GLY A 79 0.92 -17.75 -8.99
N GLY A 80 1.36 -16.62 -9.56
CA GLY A 80 1.17 -16.29 -10.98
C GLY A 80 -0.19 -15.69 -11.33
N VAL A 81 -1.09 -15.51 -10.36
CA VAL A 81 -2.38 -14.86 -10.56
C VAL A 81 -2.31 -13.41 -10.11
N THR A 82 -2.59 -12.48 -11.03
CA THR A 82 -2.68 -11.04 -10.76
C THR A 82 -4.14 -10.64 -10.59
N GLY A 83 -4.44 -9.88 -9.54
CA GLY A 83 -5.79 -9.36 -9.31
C GLY A 83 -5.83 -8.26 -8.25
N PRO A 84 -6.99 -7.58 -8.11
CA PRO A 84 -7.20 -6.62 -7.03
C PRO A 84 -7.17 -7.33 -5.68
N PHE A 85 -6.82 -6.64 -4.61
CA PHE A 85 -6.74 -7.24 -3.28
C PHE A 85 -8.02 -7.98 -2.89
N GLY A 86 -9.21 -7.43 -3.16
CA GLY A 86 -10.48 -8.07 -2.84
C GLY A 86 -10.76 -9.40 -3.56
N SER A 87 -9.97 -9.76 -4.58
CA SER A 87 -10.07 -11.07 -5.25
C SER A 87 -9.36 -12.20 -4.49
N PHE A 88 -8.52 -11.88 -3.50
CA PHE A 88 -7.82 -12.86 -2.69
C PHE A 88 -8.62 -13.20 -1.41
N SER A 89 -8.52 -14.45 -0.97
CA SER A 89 -9.35 -14.99 0.12
C SER A 89 -9.05 -14.43 1.52
N SER A 90 -7.96 -13.69 1.69
CA SER A 90 -7.55 -13.12 2.97
C SER A 90 -7.08 -11.67 2.82
N VAL A 91 -8.03 -10.73 2.77
CA VAL A 91 -7.77 -9.30 2.91
C VAL A 91 -8.05 -8.87 4.35
N LYS A 92 -7.15 -8.05 4.91
CA LYS A 92 -7.29 -7.47 6.25
C LYS A 92 -7.18 -5.96 6.16
N GLY A 93 -8.13 -5.24 6.76
CA GLY A 93 -8.00 -3.81 7.02
C GLY A 93 -7.27 -3.59 8.35
N ILE A 94 -6.32 -2.66 8.36
CA ILE A 94 -5.54 -2.30 9.56
C ILE A 94 -5.88 -0.87 9.95
N VAL A 95 -6.38 -0.68 11.17
CA VAL A 95 -6.65 0.65 11.73
C VAL A 95 -5.39 1.17 12.41
N MET A 96 -4.97 2.39 12.09
CA MET A 96 -3.90 3.06 12.81
C MET A 96 -4.41 3.51 14.17
N VAL A 97 -3.72 3.16 15.25
CA VAL A 97 -4.08 3.53 16.61
C VAL A 97 -2.96 4.27 17.35
N ASN A 98 -3.32 5.03 18.38
CA ASN A 98 -2.36 5.58 19.33
C ASN A 98 -2.00 4.57 20.43
N TYR A 99 -1.12 4.96 21.36
CA TYR A 99 -0.67 4.10 22.47
C TYR A 99 -1.80 3.66 23.41
N ASN A 100 -2.94 4.35 23.39
CA ASN A 100 -4.12 4.01 24.19
C ASN A 100 -5.16 3.19 23.38
N GLY A 101 -4.83 2.79 22.15
CA GLY A 101 -5.73 2.04 21.27
C GLY A 101 -6.80 2.88 20.56
N ALA A 102 -6.80 4.21 20.72
CA ALA A 102 -7.74 5.06 20.00
C ALA A 102 -7.34 5.19 18.53
N ALA A 103 -8.32 5.08 17.63
CA ALA A 103 -8.10 5.21 16.19
C ALA A 103 -7.56 6.61 15.82
N LEU A 104 -6.55 6.63 14.96
CA LEU A 104 -5.94 7.82 14.38
C LEU A 104 -6.21 7.92 12.87
N ALA A 105 -6.36 6.78 12.20
CA ALA A 105 -6.73 6.69 10.80
C ALA A 105 -7.37 5.33 10.53
N SER A 106 -8.47 5.29 9.76
CA SER A 106 -9.21 4.06 9.47
C SER A 106 -9.40 3.87 7.97
N PRO A 107 -9.10 2.69 7.41
CA PRO A 107 -9.46 2.37 6.04
C PRO A 107 -10.97 2.13 5.93
N SER A 108 -11.54 2.49 4.78
CA SER A 108 -12.86 2.04 4.37
C SER A 108 -12.86 0.53 4.09
N PRO A 109 -14.03 -0.11 4.00
CA PRO A 109 -14.16 -1.35 3.25
C PRO A 109 -13.64 -1.18 1.83
N LEU A 110 -13.20 -2.28 1.21
CA LEU A 110 -12.93 -2.28 -0.23
C LEU A 110 -14.21 -1.96 -1.01
N THR A 111 -14.05 -1.34 -2.18
CA THR A 111 -15.12 -1.18 -3.17
C THR A 111 -15.65 -2.54 -3.65
N PRO A 112 -16.85 -2.62 -4.27
CA PRO A 112 -17.48 -3.89 -4.62
C PRO A 112 -16.65 -4.80 -5.55
N ASP A 113 -15.79 -4.23 -6.39
CA ASP A 113 -14.86 -4.96 -7.27
C ASP A 113 -13.55 -5.37 -6.55
N GLY A 114 -13.37 -4.90 -5.31
CA GLY A 114 -12.22 -5.19 -4.47
C GLY A 114 -10.97 -4.38 -4.78
N SER A 115 -11.04 -3.38 -5.69
CA SER A 115 -9.87 -2.71 -6.26
C SER A 115 -9.43 -1.48 -5.48
N SER A 116 -10.30 -0.90 -4.66
CA SER A 116 -10.10 0.44 -4.12
C SER A 116 -10.55 0.57 -2.67
N PHE A 117 -9.95 1.51 -1.94
CA PHE A 117 -10.35 1.94 -0.61
C PHE A 117 -9.84 3.36 -0.35
N TYR A 118 -10.29 3.96 0.74
CA TYR A 118 -9.72 5.23 1.21
C TYR A 118 -9.41 5.14 2.70
N VAL A 119 -8.53 6.02 3.17
CA VAL A 119 -8.21 6.16 4.60
C VAL A 119 -8.61 7.55 5.04
N THR A 120 -9.42 7.63 6.09
CA THR A 120 -9.76 8.91 6.74
C THR A 120 -9.01 9.06 8.05
N GLN A 121 -8.61 10.30 8.34
CA GLN A 121 -8.10 10.66 9.66
C GLN A 121 -9.22 10.57 10.72
N GLY A 122 -8.87 10.05 11.90
CA GLY A 122 -9.74 9.96 13.07
C GLY A 122 -9.74 11.23 13.93
#